data_AF-A0AA39XQ33-F1
#
_entry.id   AF-A0AA39XQ33-F1
#
_cell.length_a   1.000
_cell.length_b   1.000
_cell.length_c   1.000
_cell.angle_alpha   90.00
_cell.angle_beta   90.00
_cell.angle_gamma   90.00
#
_symmetry.space_group_name_H-M   'P 1'
#
loop_
_entity.id
_entity.type
_entity.pdbx_description
1 polymer ?
#
loop_
_entity_poly.entity_id
_entity_poly.type
_entity_poly.pdbx_seq_one_letter_code
_entity_poly.pdbx_strand_id
1 'polypeptide(L)'
;MPGIEPNPQPDGLGYNPRCLRRDINQYISSSWTKDNDTAWLIREHDDIGTFQRWMQGVISSKFFGVHAGGHMTIGGDPGGDLFASPGDPAFYLHHAQIDRVWWIWQNLDPARRTHTIAGTITIENTPPSRNGTLDDLIELGVNAPAMRLGDALSTVEGPFCYVYG
;
A
#
# COMPACT_ATOMS: atom_id res chain seq x y z
N MET A 1 20.13 9.95 -4.22
CA MET A 1 20.12 11.40 -4.54
C MET A 1 21.44 11.99 -4.09
N PRO A 2 22.04 12.94 -4.82
CA PRO A 2 23.28 13.59 -4.41
C PRO A 2 23.13 14.25 -3.02
N GLY A 3 24.12 14.07 -2.14
CA GLY A 3 24.17 14.73 -0.82
C GLY A 3 23.26 14.14 0.26
N ILE A 4 22.88 12.86 0.15
CA ILE A 4 22.21 12.13 1.24
C ILE A 4 23.22 11.18 1.88
N GLU A 5 23.51 11.42 3.15
CA GLU A 5 24.30 10.49 3.97
C GLU A 5 23.51 9.19 4.19
N PRO A 6 24.12 8.02 3.96
CA PRO A 6 23.49 6.73 4.26
C PRO A 6 23.06 6.64 5.73
N ASN A 7 22.08 5.79 6.02
CA ASN A 7 21.77 5.46 7.40
C ASN A 7 23.02 4.88 8.08
N PRO A 8 23.43 5.37 9.27
CA PRO A 8 24.62 4.88 9.96
C PRO A 8 24.49 3.42 10.43
N GLN A 9 23.27 2.87 10.48
CA GLN A 9 23.01 1.48 10.83
C GLN A 9 22.54 0.67 9.60
N PRO A 10 23.04 -0.57 9.41
CA PRO A 10 22.67 -1.42 8.27
C PRO A 10 21.18 -1.83 8.23
N ASP A 11 20.49 -1.77 9.36
CA ASP A 11 19.07 -2.10 9.48
C ASP A 11 18.13 -0.94 9.09
N GLY A 12 18.69 0.24 8.80
CA GLY A 12 17.92 1.43 8.45
C GLY A 12 17.27 2.15 9.64
N LEU A 13 17.54 1.74 10.88
CA LEU A 13 16.92 2.29 12.09
C LEU A 13 17.80 3.31 12.84
N GLY A 14 19.01 3.56 12.34
CA GLY A 14 19.92 4.54 12.92
C GLY A 14 19.42 5.98 12.81
N TYR A 15 19.78 6.81 13.80
CA TYR A 15 19.46 8.23 13.82
C TYR A 15 20.16 8.96 12.67
N ASN A 16 19.38 9.41 11.68
CA ASN A 16 19.86 10.08 10.47
C ASN A 16 18.99 11.31 10.12
N PRO A 17 19.11 12.42 10.89
CA PRO A 17 18.26 13.60 10.73
C PRO A 17 18.56 14.33 9.42
N ARG A 18 17.51 14.61 8.64
CA ARG A 18 17.59 15.32 7.36
C ARG A 18 16.23 15.90 6.98
N CYS A 19 16.22 16.85 6.05
CA CYS A 19 14.99 17.47 5.58
C CYS A 19 14.18 16.51 4.69
N LEU A 20 12.84 16.62 4.78
CA LEU A 20 11.93 16.07 3.79
C LEU A 20 12.26 16.67 2.41
N ARG A 21 12.29 15.84 1.37
CA ARG A 21 12.49 16.26 -0.02
C ARG A 21 11.40 15.67 -0.89
N ARG A 22 10.95 16.42 -1.89
CA ARG A 22 9.98 15.98 -2.90
C ARG A 22 10.48 16.34 -4.28
N ASP A 23 10.13 15.52 -5.25
CA ASP A 23 10.41 15.74 -6.67
C ASP A 23 9.18 15.33 -7.46
N ILE A 24 8.23 16.26 -7.58
CA ILE A 24 6.88 15.96 -8.05
C ILE A 24 6.91 15.52 -9.51
N ASN A 25 6.57 14.25 -9.74
CA ASN A 25 6.73 13.60 -11.03
C ASN A 25 5.43 13.55 -11.84
N GLN A 26 5.26 14.52 -12.72
CA GLN A 26 4.08 14.61 -13.59
C GLN A 26 3.93 13.41 -14.53
N TYR A 27 5.04 12.85 -15.02
CA TYR A 27 5.00 11.68 -15.90
C TYR A 27 4.37 10.48 -15.21
N ILE A 28 4.75 10.21 -13.94
CA ILE A 28 4.15 9.11 -13.17
C ILE A 28 2.65 9.35 -12.98
N SER A 29 2.27 10.55 -12.53
CA SER A 29 0.87 10.85 -12.24
C SER A 29 -0.04 10.72 -13.48
N SER A 30 0.43 11.21 -14.63
CA SER A 30 -0.30 11.13 -15.91
C SER A 30 -0.33 9.72 -16.50
N SER A 31 0.50 8.80 -16.02
CA SER A 31 0.61 7.45 -16.56
C SER A 31 -0.17 6.42 -15.74
N TRP A 32 -0.20 6.52 -14.41
CA TRP A 32 -0.75 5.46 -13.54
C TRP A 32 -1.72 5.89 -12.44
N THR A 33 -1.96 7.19 -12.24
CA THR A 33 -2.83 7.67 -11.14
C THR A 33 -3.99 8.55 -11.64
N LYS A 34 -4.42 8.36 -12.89
CA LYS A 34 -5.62 9.02 -13.43
C LYS A 34 -6.87 8.31 -12.91
N ASP A 35 -8.01 9.00 -12.99
CA ASP A 35 -9.32 8.42 -12.66
C ASP A 35 -9.59 7.13 -13.47
N ASN A 36 -9.20 7.11 -14.75
CA ASN A 36 -9.35 5.93 -15.60
C ASN A 36 -8.51 4.73 -15.09
N ASP A 37 -7.33 4.98 -14.51
CA ASP A 37 -6.46 3.92 -13.99
C ASP A 37 -7.08 3.30 -12.72
N THR A 38 -7.70 4.12 -11.88
CA THR A 38 -8.44 3.67 -10.68
C THR A 38 -9.74 2.95 -11.07
N ALA A 39 -10.49 3.48 -12.04
CA ALA A 39 -11.71 2.84 -12.53
C ALA A 39 -11.43 1.49 -13.18
N TRP A 40 -10.36 1.40 -13.98
CA TRP A 40 -9.88 0.14 -14.56
C TRP A 40 -9.51 -0.87 -13.48
N LEU A 41 -8.74 -0.47 -12.47
CA LEU A 41 -8.35 -1.33 -11.35
C LEU A 41 -9.56 -1.94 -10.64
N ILE A 42 -10.60 -1.14 -10.40
CA ILE A 42 -11.83 -1.59 -9.71
C ILE A 42 -12.68 -2.52 -10.58
N ARG A 43 -12.76 -2.25 -11.90
CA ARG A 43 -13.70 -2.93 -12.81
C ARG A 43 -13.16 -4.20 -13.45
N GLU A 44 -11.85 -4.27 -13.69
CA GLU A 44 -11.26 -5.32 -14.52
C GLU A 44 -10.55 -6.43 -13.70
N HIS A 45 -10.63 -6.37 -12.36
CA HIS A 45 -9.98 -7.33 -11.47
C HIS A 45 -10.95 -7.83 -10.41
N ASP A 46 -11.52 -9.02 -10.61
CA ASP A 46 -12.59 -9.53 -9.76
C ASP A 46 -12.13 -10.33 -8.53
N ASP A 47 -10.86 -10.76 -8.51
CA ASP A 47 -10.25 -11.47 -7.40
C ASP A 47 -9.20 -10.60 -6.69
N ILE A 48 -9.05 -10.81 -5.38
CA ILE A 48 -8.14 -10.00 -4.56
C ILE A 48 -6.67 -10.15 -4.98
N GLY A 49 -6.28 -11.32 -5.51
CA GLY A 49 -4.92 -11.57 -5.95
C GLY A 49 -4.53 -10.70 -7.14
N THR A 50 -5.40 -10.60 -8.15
CA THR A 50 -5.17 -9.71 -9.30
C THR A 50 -5.35 -8.24 -8.91
N PHE A 51 -6.39 -7.91 -8.13
CA PHE A 51 -6.64 -6.54 -7.67
C PHE A 51 -5.43 -5.96 -6.92
N GLN A 52 -4.93 -6.66 -5.89
CA GLN A 52 -3.79 -6.17 -5.10
C GLN A 52 -2.51 -6.10 -5.95
N ARG A 53 -2.30 -7.04 -6.88
CA ARG A 53 -1.11 -7.06 -7.75
C ARG A 53 -1.06 -5.83 -8.65
N TRP A 54 -2.17 -5.50 -9.30
CA TRP A 54 -2.23 -4.34 -10.19
C TRP A 54 -2.33 -3.01 -9.44
N MET A 55 -2.92 -3.00 -8.24
CA MET A 55 -2.87 -1.83 -7.36
C MET A 55 -1.43 -1.47 -6.98
N GLN A 56 -0.67 -2.45 -6.46
CA GLN A 56 0.72 -2.29 -6.00
C GLN A 56 1.69 -1.91 -7.12
N GLY A 57 1.41 -2.37 -8.33
CA GLY A 57 2.32 -2.27 -9.47
C GLY A 57 3.03 -3.60 -9.75
N VAL A 58 3.48 -3.77 -10.99
CA VAL A 58 4.20 -4.97 -11.45
C VAL A 58 5.59 -4.54 -11.91
N ILE A 59 6.54 -4.60 -10.98
CA ILE A 59 7.94 -4.13 -11.14
C ILE A 59 8.57 -4.71 -12.42
N SER A 60 8.37 -6.00 -12.68
CA SER A 60 8.93 -6.68 -13.86
C SER A 60 8.45 -6.10 -15.20
N SER A 61 7.29 -5.44 -15.22
CA SER A 61 6.71 -4.80 -16.40
C SER A 61 6.85 -3.28 -16.41
N LYS A 62 7.53 -2.69 -15.40
CA LYS A 62 7.62 -1.23 -15.18
C LYS A 62 6.24 -0.56 -15.07
N PHE A 63 5.24 -1.30 -14.60
CA PHE A 63 3.92 -0.79 -14.32
C PHE A 63 3.85 -0.38 -12.84
N PHE A 64 3.58 0.89 -12.55
CA PHE A 64 3.59 1.38 -11.17
C PHE A 64 2.27 1.14 -10.43
N GLY A 65 1.15 1.00 -11.15
CA GLY A 65 -0.17 0.95 -10.51
C GLY A 65 -0.48 2.23 -9.72
N VAL A 66 -1.67 2.28 -9.11
CA VAL A 66 -2.10 3.48 -8.38
C VAL A 66 -1.35 3.65 -7.05
N HIS A 67 -0.86 2.56 -6.44
CA HIS A 67 -0.09 2.58 -5.18
C HIS A 67 1.33 3.07 -5.40
N ALA A 68 2.19 2.31 -6.11
CA ALA A 68 3.55 2.77 -6.33
C ALA A 68 3.57 4.05 -7.19
N GLY A 69 2.58 4.26 -8.06
CA GLY A 69 2.42 5.51 -8.79
C GLY A 69 2.16 6.72 -7.88
N GLY A 70 1.37 6.56 -6.81
CA GLY A 70 1.15 7.62 -5.83
C GLY A 70 2.43 7.99 -5.08
N HIS A 71 3.16 7.00 -4.58
CA HIS A 71 4.47 7.19 -3.96
C HIS A 71 5.47 7.88 -4.90
N MET A 72 5.59 7.38 -6.13
CA MET A 72 6.57 7.88 -7.10
C MET A 72 6.18 9.21 -7.73
N THR A 73 4.90 9.63 -7.62
CA THR A 73 4.47 10.98 -7.96
C THR A 73 5.02 11.99 -6.96
N ILE A 74 5.08 11.65 -5.66
CA ILE A 74 5.69 12.50 -4.63
C ILE A 74 7.23 12.44 -4.75
N GLY A 75 7.75 11.24 -4.93
CA GLY A 75 9.18 10.98 -5.07
C GLY A 75 9.99 11.46 -3.87
N GLY A 76 11.24 11.86 -4.10
CA GLY A 76 12.05 12.47 -3.04
C GLY A 76 12.45 11.51 -1.90
N ASP A 77 12.67 12.10 -0.72
CA ASP A 77 13.11 11.42 0.51
C ASP A 77 12.15 11.80 1.63
N PRO A 78 11.29 10.88 2.14
CA PRO A 78 11.24 9.46 1.82
C PRO A 78 10.09 9.06 0.88
N GLY A 79 9.44 9.98 0.15
CA GLY A 79 8.20 9.66 -0.59
C GLY A 79 8.32 8.51 -1.60
N GLY A 80 9.48 8.33 -2.23
CA GLY A 80 9.80 7.19 -3.11
C GLY A 80 10.56 6.03 -2.46
N ASP A 81 10.81 6.08 -1.15
CA ASP A 81 11.47 5.02 -0.39
C ASP A 81 10.41 4.03 0.15
N LEU A 82 10.51 2.76 -0.26
CA LEU A 82 9.53 1.73 0.11
C LEU A 82 9.38 1.55 1.63
N PHE A 83 10.47 1.69 2.39
CA PHE A 83 10.48 1.41 3.83
C PHE A 83 10.18 2.67 4.65
N ALA A 84 10.72 3.81 4.22
CA ALA A 84 10.63 5.06 4.98
C ALA A 84 9.48 5.96 4.53
N SER A 85 8.70 5.61 3.50
CA SER A 85 7.62 6.45 2.95
C SER A 85 6.63 7.04 3.96
N PRO A 86 6.28 6.41 5.10
CA PRO A 86 5.45 7.06 6.12
C PRO A 86 6.04 8.34 6.72
N GLY A 87 7.35 8.58 6.54
CA GLY A 87 7.99 9.83 6.93
C GLY A 87 7.60 11.04 6.08
N ASP A 88 6.97 10.84 4.90
CA ASP A 88 6.28 11.91 4.18
C ASP A 88 4.81 11.97 4.64
N PRO A 89 4.30 13.10 5.17
CA PRO A 89 2.91 13.23 5.62
C PRO A 89 1.85 12.90 4.56
N ALA A 90 2.18 13.02 3.26
CA ALA A 90 1.27 12.66 2.18
C ALA A 90 0.99 11.16 2.10
N PHE A 91 1.80 10.31 2.76
CA PHE A 91 1.58 8.88 2.91
C PHE A 91 0.16 8.55 3.40
N TYR A 92 -0.30 9.24 4.44
CA TYR A 92 -1.59 8.94 5.06
C TYR A 92 -2.78 9.30 4.16
N LEU A 93 -2.67 10.41 3.41
CA LEU A 93 -3.67 10.79 2.41
C LEU A 93 -3.67 9.81 1.23
N HIS A 94 -2.48 9.40 0.79
CA HIS A 94 -2.33 8.39 -0.25
C HIS A 94 -2.97 7.06 0.17
N HIS A 95 -2.63 6.54 1.35
CA HIS A 95 -3.18 5.28 1.85
C HIS A 95 -4.67 5.36 2.20
N ALA A 96 -5.20 6.52 2.59
CA ALA A 96 -6.65 6.71 2.70
C ALA A 96 -7.36 6.56 1.34
N GLN A 97 -6.75 7.02 0.24
CA GLN A 97 -7.30 6.80 -1.10
C GLN A 97 -7.11 5.34 -1.56
N ILE A 98 -6.02 4.68 -1.18
CA ILE A 98 -5.84 3.23 -1.42
C ILE A 98 -6.92 2.42 -0.71
N ASP A 99 -7.16 2.69 0.57
CA ASP A 99 -8.22 2.03 1.35
C ASP A 99 -9.60 2.32 0.76
N ARG A 100 -9.87 3.57 0.34
CA ARG A 100 -11.11 3.92 -0.36
C ARG A 100 -11.32 3.12 -1.65
N VAL A 101 -10.28 2.94 -2.45
CA VAL A 101 -10.35 2.15 -3.70
C VAL A 101 -10.62 0.68 -3.41
N TRP A 102 -9.96 0.12 -2.39
CA TRP A 102 -10.22 -1.25 -1.92
C TRP A 102 -11.64 -1.40 -1.36
N TRP A 103 -12.10 -0.45 -0.55
CA TRP A 103 -13.45 -0.41 0.00
C TRP A 103 -14.51 -0.36 -1.11
N ILE A 104 -14.35 0.48 -2.14
CA ILE A 104 -15.27 0.49 -3.30
C ILE A 104 -15.29 -0.89 -3.96
N TRP A 105 -14.12 -1.48 -4.21
CA TRP A 105 -14.00 -2.78 -4.85
C TRP A 105 -14.70 -3.90 -4.06
N GLN A 106 -14.54 -3.92 -2.73
CA GLN A 106 -15.22 -4.89 -1.85
C GLN A 106 -16.75 -4.72 -1.92
N ASN A 107 -17.24 -3.48 -1.90
CA ASN A 107 -18.68 -3.17 -1.87
C ASN A 107 -19.41 -3.45 -3.21
N LEU A 108 -18.70 -3.76 -4.30
CA LEU A 108 -19.32 -4.22 -5.54
C LEU A 108 -19.88 -5.65 -5.42
N ASP A 109 -19.31 -6.49 -4.55
CA ASP A 109 -19.80 -7.85 -4.27
C ASP A 109 -19.34 -8.28 -2.85
N PRO A 110 -19.92 -7.71 -1.78
CA PRO A 110 -19.43 -7.89 -0.42
C PRO A 110 -19.49 -9.36 0.03
N ALA A 111 -20.45 -10.13 -0.47
CA ALA A 111 -20.59 -11.55 -0.17
C ALA A 111 -19.36 -12.37 -0.61
N ARG A 112 -18.68 -11.96 -1.70
CA ARG A 112 -17.51 -12.65 -2.23
C ARG A 112 -16.19 -11.93 -1.94
N ARG A 113 -16.23 -10.62 -1.67
CA ARG A 113 -15.04 -9.75 -1.64
C ARG A 113 -14.67 -9.21 -0.27
N THR A 114 -15.55 -9.21 0.73
CA THR A 114 -15.19 -8.64 2.04
C THR A 114 -14.09 -9.47 2.71
N HIS A 115 -14.27 -10.78 2.88
CA HIS A 115 -13.33 -11.63 3.63
C HIS A 115 -12.41 -12.48 2.73
N THR A 116 -12.02 -11.96 1.57
CA THR A 116 -11.09 -12.66 0.67
C THR A 116 -9.66 -12.19 0.90
N ILE A 117 -8.71 -13.12 0.77
CA ILE A 117 -7.27 -12.87 0.90
C ILE A 117 -6.51 -13.68 -0.15
N ALA A 118 -5.32 -13.22 -0.55
CA ALA A 118 -4.42 -13.97 -1.42
C ALA A 118 -2.96 -13.61 -1.14
N GLY A 119 -2.05 -14.55 -1.44
CA GLY A 119 -0.62 -14.38 -1.27
C GLY A 119 -0.04 -15.07 -0.06
N THR A 120 1.26 -14.85 0.15
CA THR A 120 2.09 -15.47 1.18
C THR A 120 2.54 -14.43 2.20
N ILE A 121 3.05 -14.88 3.34
CA ILE A 121 3.49 -14.00 4.45
C ILE A 121 4.87 -13.36 4.24
N THR A 122 5.41 -13.43 3.03
CA THR A 122 6.66 -12.80 2.61
C THR A 122 6.46 -12.06 1.30
N ILE A 123 7.09 -10.88 1.16
CA ILE A 123 7.03 -10.04 -0.05
C ILE A 123 7.45 -10.87 -1.26
N GLU A 124 6.61 -10.90 -2.30
CA GLU A 124 6.82 -11.68 -3.53
C GLU A 124 7.18 -13.16 -3.28
N ASN A 125 6.69 -13.72 -2.16
CA ASN A 125 7.04 -15.06 -1.69
C ASN A 125 8.57 -15.30 -1.60
N THR A 126 9.32 -14.27 -1.18
CA THR A 126 10.78 -14.28 -1.10
C THR A 126 11.26 -13.92 0.32
N PRO A 127 11.85 -14.88 1.08
CA PRO A 127 11.95 -16.30 0.76
C PRO A 127 10.56 -16.98 0.73
N PRO A 128 10.43 -18.18 0.12
CA PRO A 128 9.16 -18.88 0.07
C PRO A 128 8.55 -19.10 1.46
N SER A 129 7.26 -18.86 1.61
CA SER A 129 6.52 -19.03 2.85
C SER A 129 5.12 -19.59 2.60
N ARG A 130 4.39 -19.88 3.68
CA ARG A 130 3.00 -20.35 3.58
C ARG A 130 2.08 -19.23 3.10
N ASN A 131 0.91 -19.64 2.61
CA ASN A 131 -0.18 -18.71 2.35
C ASN A 131 -0.59 -17.98 3.63
N GLY A 132 -0.99 -16.72 3.46
CA GLY A 132 -1.64 -15.95 4.51
C GLY A 132 -3.00 -16.56 4.88
N THR A 133 -3.42 -16.37 6.12
CA THR A 133 -4.74 -16.80 6.62
C THR A 133 -5.44 -15.64 7.32
N LEU A 134 -6.75 -15.75 7.50
CA LEU A 134 -7.54 -14.77 8.26
C LEU A 134 -7.14 -14.68 9.74
N ASP A 135 -6.45 -15.72 10.25
CA ASP A 135 -5.99 -15.80 11.64
C ASP A 135 -4.58 -15.23 11.84
N ASP A 136 -3.88 -14.86 10.76
CA ASP A 136 -2.58 -14.22 10.85
C ASP A 136 -2.70 -12.89 11.60
N LEU A 137 -1.71 -12.60 12.45
CA LEU A 137 -1.68 -11.36 13.22
C LEU A 137 -1.03 -10.25 12.40
N ILE A 138 -1.67 -9.09 12.40
CA ILE A 138 -1.08 -7.82 11.97
C ILE A 138 -0.65 -7.02 13.20
N GLU A 139 0.55 -6.44 13.15
CA GLU A 139 1.17 -5.76 14.27
C GLU A 139 1.68 -4.37 13.86
N LEU A 140 1.46 -3.37 14.70
CA LEU A 140 2.00 -2.01 14.54
C LEU A 140 3.01 -1.65 15.64
N GLY A 141 3.61 -2.67 16.24
CA GLY A 141 4.55 -2.53 17.36
C GLY A 141 3.92 -1.81 18.53
N VAL A 142 4.51 -0.69 18.94
CA VAL A 142 4.05 0.10 20.10
C VAL A 142 2.80 0.96 19.81
N ASN A 143 2.39 1.08 18.54
CA ASN A 143 1.32 1.99 18.15
C ASN A 143 -0.08 1.40 18.38
N ALA A 144 -0.23 0.08 18.35
CA ALA A 144 -1.51 -0.60 18.57
C ALA A 144 -1.30 -2.07 18.98
N PRO A 145 -2.25 -2.68 19.73
CA PRO A 145 -2.26 -4.11 19.96
C PRO A 145 -2.34 -4.90 18.64
N ALA A 146 -1.76 -6.11 18.64
CA ALA A 146 -1.92 -7.04 17.53
C ALA A 146 -3.40 -7.41 17.32
N MET A 147 -3.81 -7.58 16.08
CA MET A 147 -5.16 -8.04 15.72
C MET A 147 -5.12 -9.08 14.60
N ARG A 148 -6.16 -9.91 14.48
CA ARG A 148 -6.24 -10.87 13.38
C ARG A 148 -6.51 -10.12 12.08
N LEU A 149 -5.89 -10.57 10.98
CA LEU A 149 -6.12 -10.03 9.65
C LEU A 149 -7.62 -10.02 9.29
N GLY A 150 -8.34 -11.10 9.63
CA GLY A 150 -9.77 -11.20 9.36
C GLY A 150 -10.63 -10.13 10.05
N ASP A 151 -10.19 -9.59 11.18
CA ASP A 151 -10.89 -8.51 11.88
C ASP A 151 -10.67 -7.14 11.21
N ALA A 152 -9.72 -7.04 10.27
CA ALA A 152 -9.36 -5.80 9.58
C ALA A 152 -9.97 -5.67 8.17
N LEU A 153 -10.72 -6.67 7.70
CA LEU A 153 -11.17 -6.73 6.30
C LEU A 153 -12.47 -5.97 6.01
N SER A 154 -13.11 -5.40 7.03
CA SER A 154 -14.33 -4.60 6.87
C SER A 154 -14.21 -3.30 7.66
N THR A 155 -14.56 -2.19 7.01
CA THR A 155 -14.56 -0.85 7.60
C THR A 155 -15.66 -0.65 8.66
N VAL A 156 -16.56 -1.61 8.81
CA VAL A 156 -17.71 -1.58 9.74
C VAL A 156 -17.83 -2.84 10.61
N GLU A 157 -16.77 -3.65 10.67
CA GLU A 157 -16.66 -4.79 11.59
C GLU A 157 -15.34 -4.71 12.38
N GLY A 158 -15.18 -5.62 13.35
CA GLY A 158 -13.97 -5.64 14.18
C GLY A 158 -13.78 -4.30 14.92
N PRO A 159 -12.58 -3.69 14.87
CA PRO A 159 -12.31 -2.41 15.51
C PRO A 159 -12.78 -1.19 14.69
N PHE A 160 -13.29 -1.38 13.48
CA PHE A 160 -13.58 -0.29 12.55
C PHE A 160 -15.06 0.05 12.48
N CYS A 161 -15.35 1.35 12.28
CA CYS A 161 -16.70 1.87 12.09
C CYS A 161 -16.65 3.18 11.28
N TYR A 162 -16.21 3.09 10.02
CA TYR A 162 -16.11 4.24 9.11
C TYR A 162 -16.57 3.87 7.69
N VAL A 163 -16.86 4.90 6.88
CA VAL A 163 -17.19 4.78 5.47
C VAL A 163 -16.53 5.91 4.68
N TYR A 164 -16.36 5.71 3.37
CA TYR A 164 -15.91 6.76 2.46
C TYR A 164 -17.08 7.41 1.72
N GLY A 165 -17.05 8.75 1.63
CA GLY A 165 -18.00 9.56 0.85
C GLY A 165 -17.53 9.89 -0.56
#